data_AF-A0A535JA63-F1
#
_entry.id   AF-A0A535JA63-F1
#
_cell.length_a   1.000
_cell.length_b   1.000
_cell.length_c   1.000
_cell.angle_alpha   90.00
_cell.angle_beta   90.00
_cell.angle_gamma   90.00
#
_symmetry.space_group_name_H-M   'P 1'
#
loop_
_entity.id
_entity.type
_entity.pdbx_description
1 polymer ?
#
loop_
_entity_poly.entity_id
_entity_poly.type
_entity_poly.pdbx_seq_one_letter_code
_entity_poly.pdbx_strand_id
1 'polypeptide(L)'
;MSRAPVVAAPLLTFALVACGGDSESGASGPSATGPVIDIRGTITEIATVGPDVSLGGIAIEGEEGADTRYSSAWVRISDGTRIWRRRDAALEPASELQPGMRVEVKFSGAVALSDPVQATAAEITIID
;
A
#
# COMPACT_ATOMS: atom_id res chain seq x y z
N MET A 1 -15.33 -12.99 -76.06
CA MET A 1 -14.10 -12.67 -76.80
C MET A 1 -13.91 -11.15 -76.76
N SER A 2 -12.80 -10.66 -76.18
CA SER A 2 -12.16 -9.32 -76.35
C SER A 2 -12.98 -8.03 -76.18
N ARG A 3 -12.52 -6.92 -75.60
CA ARG A 3 -11.25 -6.49 -74.98
C ARG A 3 -11.58 -5.19 -74.19
N ALA A 4 -10.88 -4.98 -73.07
CA ALA A 4 -10.94 -3.76 -72.25
C ALA A 4 -10.34 -2.53 -72.95
N PRO A 5 -10.59 -1.32 -72.40
CA PRO A 5 -9.55 -0.30 -72.33
C PRO A 5 -9.09 -0.08 -70.88
N VAL A 6 -7.77 -0.12 -70.76
CA VAL A 6 -6.95 0.25 -69.61
C VAL A 6 -7.11 1.75 -69.36
N VAL A 7 -7.47 2.14 -68.15
CA VAL A 7 -7.21 3.50 -67.64
C VAL A 7 -6.30 3.34 -66.43
N ALA A 8 -5.05 3.73 -66.65
CA ALA A 8 -4.03 3.86 -65.65
C ALA A 8 -4.42 4.99 -64.68
N ALA A 9 -4.55 4.65 -63.40
CA ALA A 9 -4.61 5.63 -62.31
C ALA A 9 -3.31 5.53 -61.49
N PRO A 10 -2.71 6.66 -61.12
CA PRO A 10 -1.36 6.70 -60.57
C PRO A 10 -1.34 6.23 -59.11
N LEU A 11 -0.25 5.55 -58.76
CA LEU A 11 0.17 5.28 -57.39
C LEU A 11 0.19 6.58 -56.57
N LEU A 12 -0.57 6.59 -55.48
CA LEU A 12 -0.44 7.58 -54.42
C LEU A 12 -0.09 6.85 -53.13
N THR A 13 1.20 6.57 -52.98
CA THR A 13 1.80 5.94 -51.80
C THR A 13 1.90 6.99 -50.69
N PHE A 14 0.93 7.00 -49.77
CA PHE A 14 1.07 7.71 -48.50
C PHE A 14 1.96 6.88 -47.56
N ALA A 15 3.25 7.22 -47.51
CA ALA A 15 4.14 6.76 -46.45
C ALA A 15 3.91 7.64 -45.22
N LEU A 16 2.95 7.27 -44.38
CA LEU A 16 2.88 7.80 -43.02
C LEU A 16 3.95 7.07 -42.19
N VAL A 17 5.08 7.76 -42.00
CA VAL A 17 6.08 7.46 -40.97
C VAL A 17 5.37 7.58 -39.63
N ALA A 18 4.91 6.44 -39.10
CA ALA A 18 4.61 6.32 -37.69
C ALA A 18 5.95 6.18 -36.97
N CYS A 19 6.44 7.27 -36.38
CA CYS A 19 7.33 7.18 -35.24
C CYS A 19 6.55 6.50 -34.12
N GLY A 20 6.61 5.16 -34.08
CA GLY A 20 6.22 4.38 -32.93
C GLY A 20 7.11 4.83 -31.79
N GLY A 21 6.54 5.61 -30.87
CA GLY A 21 7.21 5.99 -29.64
C GLY A 21 7.43 4.73 -28.81
N ASP A 22 8.70 4.38 -28.63
CA ASP A 22 9.15 3.55 -27.52
C ASP A 22 8.60 4.17 -26.23
N SER A 23 7.52 3.58 -25.73
CA SER A 23 7.02 3.87 -24.39
C SER A 23 7.96 3.16 -23.42
N GLU A 24 9.15 3.74 -23.23
CA GLU A 24 9.95 3.48 -22.05
C GLU A 24 9.17 4.05 -20.86
N SER A 25 8.19 3.26 -20.39
CA SER A 25 7.49 3.48 -19.13
C SER A 25 8.45 3.07 -18.00
N GLY A 26 9.56 3.80 -17.92
CA GLY A 26 10.49 3.81 -16.81
C GLY A 26 9.88 4.57 -15.65
N ALA A 27 8.84 4.01 -15.03
CA ALA A 27 8.49 4.40 -13.68
C ALA A 27 9.47 3.69 -12.72
N SER A 28 10.71 4.15 -12.71
CA SER A 28 11.53 4.09 -11.50
C SER A 28 10.90 5.03 -10.49
N GLY A 29 9.81 4.58 -9.86
CA GLY A 29 9.38 5.15 -8.58
C GLY A 29 10.53 4.98 -7.58
N PRO A 30 10.64 5.85 -6.57
CA PRO A 30 11.68 5.71 -5.56
C PRO A 30 11.61 4.29 -5.00
N SER A 31 12.66 3.50 -5.25
CA SER A 31 12.95 2.30 -4.47
C SER A 31 12.94 2.73 -3.02
N ALA A 32 11.88 2.38 -2.28
CA ALA A 32 11.83 2.58 -0.85
C ALA A 32 12.87 1.62 -0.23
N THR A 33 14.08 2.12 -0.08
CA THR A 33 15.16 1.45 0.64
C THR A 33 14.80 1.45 2.13
N GLY A 34 14.21 0.34 2.57
CA GLY A 34 13.84 0.07 3.97
C GLY A 34 12.33 0.14 4.23
N PRO A 35 11.81 -0.65 5.18
CA PRO A 35 10.40 -0.60 5.50
C PRO A 35 10.12 0.72 6.23
N VAL A 36 9.56 1.69 5.52
CA VAL A 36 9.03 2.92 6.11
C VAL A 36 7.92 2.50 7.08
N ILE A 37 8.06 2.86 8.36
CA ILE A 37 6.97 2.70 9.31
C ILE A 37 5.87 3.66 8.85
N ASP A 38 4.65 3.17 8.61
CA ASP A 38 3.58 4.04 8.12
C ASP A 38 3.05 4.92 9.26
N ILE A 39 2.88 4.34 10.45
CA ILE A 39 2.50 5.04 11.66
C ILE A 39 3.20 4.46 12.89
N ARG A 40 3.63 5.33 13.79
CA ARG A 40 4.10 4.99 15.13
C ARG A 40 3.27 5.76 16.14
N GLY A 41 2.64 5.08 17.09
CA GLY A 41 1.71 5.73 18.00
C GLY A 41 1.21 4.84 19.12
N THR A 42 0.20 5.32 19.82
CA THR A 42 -0.50 4.62 20.90
C THR A 42 -1.85 4.11 20.39
N ILE A 43 -2.19 2.86 20.76
CA ILE A 43 -3.52 2.31 20.48
C ILE A 43 -4.55 3.05 21.35
N THR A 44 -5.51 3.72 20.74
CA THR A 44 -6.59 4.43 21.45
C THR A 44 -7.87 3.62 21.52
N GLU A 45 -8.11 2.74 20.55
CA GLU A 45 -9.31 1.91 20.47
C GLU A 45 -9.00 0.54 19.84
N ILE A 46 -9.77 -0.48 20.23
CA ILE A 46 -9.78 -1.80 19.62
C ILE A 46 -11.21 -2.16 19.22
N ALA A 47 -11.40 -2.51 17.94
CA ALA A 47 -12.62 -3.13 17.46
C ALA A 47 -12.48 -4.65 17.43
N THR A 48 -13.43 -5.35 18.04
CA THR A 48 -13.57 -6.81 18.00
C THR A 48 -14.72 -7.20 17.09
N VAL A 49 -14.58 -8.31 16.34
CA VAL A 49 -15.61 -8.75 15.37
C VAL A 49 -16.75 -9.55 16.03
N GLY A 50 -16.76 -9.67 17.37
CA GLY A 50 -17.81 -10.34 18.13
C GLY A 50 -17.40 -10.64 19.59
N PRO A 51 -18.32 -11.19 20.40
CA PRO A 51 -18.13 -11.36 21.85
C PRO A 51 -17.01 -12.34 22.26
N ASP A 52 -16.54 -13.19 21.34
CA ASP A 52 -15.47 -14.17 21.54
C ASP A 52 -14.45 -14.17 20.36
N VAL A 53 -14.31 -13.06 19.62
CA VAL A 53 -13.70 -13.05 18.28
C VAL A 53 -12.38 -12.27 18.22
N SER A 54 -11.50 -12.71 17.30
CA SER A 54 -10.27 -12.07 16.84
C SER A 54 -10.38 -10.55 16.67
N LEU A 55 -9.25 -9.87 16.85
CA LEU A 55 -9.10 -8.42 16.65
C LEU A 55 -9.50 -8.03 15.21
N GLY A 56 -10.49 -7.14 15.08
CA GLY A 56 -10.97 -6.65 13.79
C GLY A 56 -10.23 -5.42 13.30
N GLY A 57 -9.81 -4.56 14.24
CA GLY A 57 -8.98 -3.39 13.94
C GLY A 57 -8.63 -2.58 15.17
N ILE A 58 -7.75 -1.60 15.00
CA ILE A 58 -7.26 -0.71 16.04
C ILE A 58 -7.22 0.74 15.55
N ALA A 59 -7.55 1.68 16.43
CA ALA A 59 -7.24 3.10 16.23
C ALA A 59 -5.87 3.40 16.82
N ILE A 60 -5.05 4.17 16.10
CA ILE A 60 -3.72 4.59 16.53
C ILE A 60 -3.59 6.08 16.36
N GLU A 61 -3.15 6.75 17.42
CA GLU A 61 -2.74 8.16 17.40
C GLU A 61 -1.24 8.28 17.64
N GLY A 62 -0.57 9.09 16.82
CA GLY A 62 0.86 9.31 16.83
C GLY A 62 1.22 10.66 16.22
N GLU A 63 2.45 10.77 15.75
CA GLU A 63 2.97 11.99 15.13
C GLU A 63 3.56 11.66 13.75
N GLU A 64 3.39 12.60 12.81
CA GLU A 64 4.15 12.59 11.56
C GLU A 64 5.58 13.04 11.85
N GLY A 65 6.54 12.22 11.45
CA GLY A 65 7.95 12.41 11.71
C GLY A 65 8.81 12.07 10.51
N ALA A 66 10.12 12.07 10.71
CA ALA A 66 11.07 11.74 9.65
C ALA A 66 10.96 10.27 9.18
N ASP A 67 10.42 9.39 10.04
CA ASP A 67 10.32 7.94 9.80
C ASP A 67 8.88 7.41 9.84
N THR A 68 7.87 8.29 9.90
CA THR A 68 6.44 7.95 9.84
C THR A 68 5.73 8.77 8.76
N ARG A 69 4.64 8.25 8.21
CA ARG A 69 3.87 8.91 7.14
C ARG A 69 2.57 9.54 7.62
N TYR A 70 1.98 9.00 8.68
CA TYR A 70 0.68 9.40 9.16
C TYR A 70 0.70 9.58 10.67
N SER A 71 -0.09 10.54 11.13
CA SER A 71 -0.28 10.86 12.56
C SER A 71 -1.49 10.15 13.17
N SER A 72 -2.47 9.72 12.37
CA SER A 72 -3.65 9.01 12.87
C SER A 72 -4.16 7.98 11.87
N ALA A 73 -4.49 6.78 12.34
CA ALA A 73 -4.96 5.70 11.49
C ALA A 73 -5.98 4.78 12.17
N TRP A 74 -6.96 4.33 11.40
CA TRP A 74 -7.73 3.13 11.67
C TRP A 74 -7.16 1.96 10.86
N VAL A 75 -6.71 0.94 11.58
CA VAL A 75 -5.95 -0.17 11.01
C VAL A 75 -6.72 -1.45 11.17
N ARG A 76 -7.12 -2.04 10.03
CA ARG A 76 -7.72 -3.37 9.99
C ARG A 76 -6.66 -4.44 10.25
N ILE A 77 -7.00 -5.40 11.10
CA ILE A 77 -6.21 -6.62 11.33
C ILE A 77 -6.84 -7.74 10.50
N SER A 78 -5.99 -8.52 9.83
CA SER A 78 -6.40 -9.65 8.98
C SER A 78 -5.60 -10.89 9.35
N ASP A 79 -5.98 -12.06 8.82
CA ASP A 79 -5.25 -13.31 9.03
C ASP A 79 -3.79 -13.25 8.54
N GLY A 80 -3.48 -12.34 7.62
CA GLY A 80 -2.11 -12.11 7.12
C GLY A 80 -1.29 -11.13 7.96
N THR A 81 -1.89 -10.48 8.96
CA THR A 81 -1.22 -9.49 9.80
C THR A 81 -0.27 -10.19 10.77
N ARG A 82 1.02 -9.85 10.70
CA ARG A 82 2.02 -10.36 11.64
C ARG A 82 2.13 -9.43 12.84
N ILE A 83 1.98 -9.97 14.04
CA ILE A 83 2.05 -9.20 15.28
C ILE A 83 3.27 -9.65 16.07
N TRP A 84 4.13 -8.70 16.42
CA TRP A 84 5.37 -8.91 17.15
C TRP A 84 5.41 -8.04 18.40
N ARG A 85 6.18 -8.46 19.39
CA ARG A 85 6.62 -7.63 20.50
C ARG A 85 8.13 -7.52 20.47
N ARG A 86 8.62 -6.28 20.55
CA ARG A 86 10.04 -6.00 20.71
C ARG A 86 10.40 -6.15 22.19
N ARG A 87 11.38 -6.99 22.48
CA ARG A 87 12.02 -7.08 23.79
C ARG A 87 13.52 -6.94 23.60
N ASP A 88 14.09 -5.89 24.17
CA ASP A 88 15.49 -5.51 23.92
C ASP A 88 15.78 -5.40 22.41
N ALA A 89 16.66 -6.26 21.89
CA ALA A 89 17.02 -6.34 20.48
C ALA A 89 16.27 -7.44 19.70
N ALA A 90 15.37 -8.19 20.33
CA ALA A 90 14.66 -9.32 19.74
C ALA A 90 13.19 -9.00 19.42
N LEU A 91 12.66 -9.68 18.41
CA LEU A 91 11.23 -9.71 18.09
C LEU A 91 10.66 -11.08 18.45
N GLU A 92 9.60 -11.08 19.24
CA GLU A 92 8.87 -12.29 19.62
C GLU A 92 7.43 -12.23 19.07
N PRO A 93 6.83 -13.35 18.62
CA PRO A 93 5.43 -13.37 18.24
C PRO A 93 4.53 -12.89 19.38
N ALA A 94 3.52 -12.08 19.06
CA ALA A 94 2.51 -11.63 20.00
C ALA A 94 1.12 -11.76 19.39
N SER A 95 0.09 -11.84 20.22
CA SER A 95 -1.32 -11.91 19.79
C SER A 95 -2.21 -10.92 20.52
N GLU A 96 -1.70 -10.32 21.59
CA GLU A 96 -2.46 -9.43 22.46
C GLU A 96 -2.12 -7.99 22.14
N LEU A 97 -3.14 -7.22 21.78
CA LEU A 97 -3.10 -5.78 21.65
C LEU A 97 -4.11 -5.21 22.64
N GLN A 98 -3.77 -4.10 23.29
CA GLN A 98 -4.63 -3.40 24.22
C GLN A 98 -4.52 -1.90 24.01
N PRO A 99 -5.58 -1.12 24.31
CA PRO A 99 -5.47 0.33 24.40
C PRO A 99 -4.34 0.74 25.34
N GLY A 100 -3.60 1.79 24.97
CA GLY A 100 -2.44 2.30 25.70
C GLY A 100 -1.09 1.72 25.28
N MET A 101 -1.05 0.59 24.57
CA MET A 101 0.21 0.04 24.04
C MET A 101 0.80 0.93 22.93
N ARG A 102 2.13 0.99 22.82
CA ARG A 102 2.82 1.76 21.79
C ARG A 102 3.25 0.83 20.65
N VAL A 103 2.88 1.18 19.43
CA VAL A 103 3.07 0.31 18.26
C VAL A 103 3.72 1.04 17.09
N GLU A 104 4.44 0.27 16.28
CA GLU A 104 4.84 0.60 14.91
C GLU A 104 4.03 -0.26 13.96
N VAL A 105 3.41 0.35 12.95
CA VAL A 105 2.59 -0.36 11.97
C VAL A 105 3.10 -0.10 10.56
N LYS A 106 3.17 -1.18 9.79
CA LYS A 106 3.37 -1.15 8.34
C LYS A 106 2.07 -1.57 7.67
N PHE A 107 1.63 -0.77 6.72
CA PHE A 107 0.43 -1.03 5.95
C PHE A 107 0.70 -1.99 4.79
N SER A 108 -0.35 -2.68 4.38
CA SER A 108 -0.40 -3.48 3.16
C SER A 108 -1.45 -2.91 2.23
N GLY A 109 -1.18 -2.97 0.93
CA GLY A 109 -2.12 -2.57 -0.10
C GLY A 109 -2.40 -1.07 -0.13
N ALA A 110 -3.59 -0.72 -0.60
CA ALA A 110 -4.02 0.67 -0.72
C ALA A 110 -4.40 1.27 0.63
N VAL A 111 -4.12 2.56 0.79
CA VAL A 111 -4.50 3.37 1.96
C VAL A 111 -5.60 4.34 1.53
N ALA A 112 -6.70 4.39 2.27
CA ALA A 112 -7.70 5.43 2.06
C ALA A 112 -7.30 6.67 2.86
N LEU A 113 -7.09 7.79 2.16
CA LEU A 113 -6.56 9.04 2.70
C LEU A 113 -7.65 9.90 3.40
N SER A 114 -8.50 9.26 4.21
CA SER A 114 -9.39 9.96 5.15
C SER A 114 -8.61 10.41 6.39
N ASP A 115 -9.24 11.18 7.28
CA ASP A 115 -8.68 11.50 8.59
C ASP A 115 -9.62 10.96 9.69
N PRO A 116 -9.24 9.87 10.40
CA PRO A 116 -7.96 9.14 10.31
C PRO A 116 -7.83 8.29 9.04
N VAL A 117 -6.58 8.02 8.60
CA VAL A 117 -6.36 7.18 7.41
C VAL A 117 -6.84 5.76 7.66
N GLN A 118 -7.32 5.09 6.62
CA GLN A 118 -7.82 3.72 6.72
C GLN A 118 -6.88 2.78 5.97
N ALA A 119 -6.38 1.74 6.64
CA ALA A 119 -5.42 0.80 6.06
C ALA A 119 -5.57 -0.63 6.62
N THR A 120 -4.91 -1.60 5.97
CA THR A 120 -4.77 -2.97 6.47
C THR A 120 -3.34 -3.19 6.95
N ALA A 121 -3.15 -3.75 8.14
CA ALA A 121 -1.82 -4.02 8.68
C ALA A 121 -1.14 -5.21 7.96
N ALA A 122 0.07 -4.97 7.44
CA ALA A 122 1.01 -6.02 7.08
C ALA A 122 1.73 -6.56 8.33
N GLU A 123 2.10 -5.64 9.23
CA GLU A 123 2.91 -5.91 10.42
C GLU A 123 2.58 -4.89 11.51
N ILE A 124 2.44 -5.37 12.75
CA ILE A 124 2.30 -4.56 13.95
C ILE A 124 3.42 -4.99 14.90
N THR A 125 4.25 -4.03 15.32
CA THR A 125 5.29 -4.27 16.33
C THR A 125 4.98 -3.47 17.58
N ILE A 126 4.80 -4.15 18.70
CA ILE A 126 4.67 -3.57 20.03
C ILE A 126 6.06 -3.14 20.50
N ILE A 127 6.21 -1.88 20.92
CA ILE A 127 7.50 -1.24 21.22
C ILE A 127 7.54 -0.55 22.60
N ASP A 128 6.57 -0.87 23.46
CA ASP A 128 6.46 -0.41 24.86
C ASP A 128 7.76 -0.54 25.67
#